data_AF-W9QYG7-F1
#
_entry.id   AF-W9QYG7-F1
#
_cell.length_a   1.000
_cell.length_b   1.000
_cell.length_c   1.000
_cell.angle_alpha   90.00
_cell.angle_beta   90.00
_cell.angle_gamma   90.00
#
_symmetry.space_group_name_H-M   'P 1'
#
loop_
_entity.id
_entity.type
_entity.pdbx_description
1 polymer ?
#
loop_
_entity_poly.entity_id
_entity_poly.type
_entity_poly.pdbx_seq_one_letter_code
_entity_poly.pdbx_strand_id
1 'polypeptide(L)'
;MKNLITSDRSQNIVTYYGTEEDYNFIYLALERCDCNLDNLIQMYPKNSSQHEPLSKDFEKLKNTKLRDIKLWNENTCRPSPLLQKLMSEPFSIYDRSDMVSGLVALHKSRIVHRDLKPQNILIIQDSPTLCAKLAEMGISRQLRVCAATGWKAPEQLLHGQQTAAMDLFSLGCILFFSITGGEHPFGNDDDRDQNIKNKAYKPDWFLIKDFPEAVDLISSLIKFEAGERPQANKVLHHPLFWDAKKRLEFLCHTGDCLKEESTLSDDKKTALLRRLEPTANKIVGKNGWGKVRWDKKILNDKIKKDHPNFLCGYKFGSVKHLLLFIRNKYAHYVHDPEEIQKHFGTQDEGFGDYFTSRFPMLFFEVYNVVRDCCKDDVLFKAYFEGGS
;
A
#
# COMPACT_ATOMS: atom_id res chain seq x y z
N MET A 1 30.84 -3.25 7.25
CA MET A 1 31.52 -2.60 6.10
C MET A 1 31.41 -3.37 4.79
N LYS A 2 31.91 -4.62 4.64
CA LYS A 2 31.85 -5.34 3.33
C LYS A 2 30.46 -5.40 2.69
N ASN A 3 29.40 -5.57 3.48
CA ASN A 3 28.02 -5.65 2.97
C ASN A 3 27.50 -4.32 2.40
N LEU A 4 27.86 -3.16 2.99
CA LEU A 4 27.51 -1.82 2.49
C LEU A 4 28.14 -1.59 1.11
N ILE A 5 29.44 -1.88 0.99
CA ILE A 5 30.22 -1.69 -0.25
C ILE A 5 29.66 -2.53 -1.42
N THR A 6 29.16 -3.75 -1.14
CA THR A 6 28.54 -4.60 -2.17
C THR A 6 27.13 -4.17 -2.57
N SER A 7 26.42 -3.44 -1.69
CA SER A 7 25.02 -3.07 -1.88
C SER A 7 24.80 -1.62 -2.32
N ASP A 8 25.80 -0.75 -2.20
CA ASP A 8 25.80 0.67 -2.61
C ASP A 8 25.39 0.91 -4.07
N ARG A 9 25.37 -0.14 -4.91
CA ARG A 9 24.93 -0.04 -6.32
C ARG A 9 23.42 0.02 -6.47
N SER A 10 22.64 -0.23 -5.42
CA SER A 10 21.19 -0.11 -5.45
C SER A 10 20.78 1.31 -5.10
N GLN A 11 19.90 1.92 -5.92
CA GLN A 11 19.35 3.25 -5.63
C GLN A 11 18.53 3.29 -4.32
N ASN A 12 18.20 2.12 -3.76
CA ASN A 12 17.35 1.96 -2.59
C ASN A 12 18.06 1.70 -1.27
N ILE A 13 19.38 1.85 -1.28
CA ILE A 13 20.22 1.68 -0.10
C ILE A 13 20.97 2.98 0.10
N VAL A 14 21.12 3.38 1.35
CA VAL A 14 21.89 4.59 1.71
C VAL A 14 23.32 4.42 1.22
N THR A 15 23.77 5.37 0.40
CA THR A 15 25.11 5.33 -0.20
C THR A 15 26.17 5.55 0.87
N TYR A 16 27.17 4.68 0.92
CA TYR A 16 28.36 4.85 1.74
C TYR A 16 29.50 5.51 0.94
N TYR A 17 30.04 6.61 1.46
CA TYR A 17 31.11 7.37 0.81
C TYR A 17 32.50 7.05 1.35
N GLY A 18 32.62 6.66 2.62
CA GLY A 18 33.91 6.39 3.23
C GLY A 18 33.85 6.27 4.75
N THR A 19 34.98 5.89 5.34
CA THR A 19 35.16 5.82 6.79
C THR A 19 36.45 6.52 7.15
N GLU A 20 36.44 7.22 8.28
CA GLU A 20 37.62 7.70 8.97
C GLU A 20 37.59 7.18 10.40
N GLU A 21 38.74 7.08 11.04
CA GLU A 21 38.86 6.59 12.42
C GLU A 21 39.87 7.45 13.17
N ASP A 22 39.51 7.85 14.39
CA ASP A 22 40.44 8.41 15.37
C ASP A 22 40.57 7.47 16.58
N TYR A 23 41.32 7.87 17.61
CA TYR A 23 41.54 7.02 18.78
C TYR A 23 40.27 6.61 19.55
N ASN A 24 39.16 7.34 19.39
CA ASN A 24 37.94 7.18 20.16
C ASN A 24 36.71 6.84 19.29
N PHE A 25 36.71 7.21 18.01
CA PHE A 25 35.53 7.17 17.15
C PHE A 25 35.83 6.67 15.74
N ILE A 26 34.85 5.96 15.18
CA ILE A 26 34.77 5.63 13.77
C ILE A 26 33.72 6.55 13.14
N TYR A 27 34.14 7.36 12.17
CA TYR A 27 33.28 8.25 11.41
C TYR A 27 32.88 7.57 10.10
N LEU A 28 31.58 7.46 9.87
CA LEU A 28 31.04 6.92 8.62
C LEU A 28 30.43 8.07 7.81
N ALA A 29 30.96 8.30 6.61
CA ALA A 29 30.39 9.25 5.66
C ALA A 29 29.29 8.53 4.85
N LEU A 30 28.04 8.95 5.04
CA LEU A 30 26.86 8.39 4.39
C LEU A 30 26.10 9.46 3.61
N GLU A 31 25.23 9.02 2.70
CA GLU A 31 24.26 9.88 2.04
C GLU A 31 23.43 10.67 3.05
N ARG A 32 23.31 11.98 2.80
CA ARG A 32 22.54 12.87 3.65
C ARG A 32 21.06 12.75 3.31
N CYS A 33 20.28 12.28 4.27
CA CYS A 33 18.82 12.21 4.19
C CYS A 33 18.17 13.33 5.02
N ASP A 34 16.90 13.63 4.75
CA ASP A 34 16.17 14.72 5.41
C ASP A 34 15.55 14.28 6.75
N CYS A 35 15.01 13.07 6.82
CA CYS A 35 14.50 12.45 8.05
C CYS A 35 14.46 10.91 7.93
N ASN A 36 13.92 10.22 8.93
CA ASN A 36 13.58 8.81 8.85
C ASN A 36 12.04 8.63 8.78
N LEU A 37 11.57 7.44 8.44
CA LEU A 37 10.14 7.16 8.27
C LEU A 37 9.34 7.39 9.57
N ASP A 38 9.92 7.06 10.73
CA ASP A 38 9.29 7.28 12.04
C ASP A 38 8.94 8.77 12.22
N ASN A 39 9.93 9.64 12.03
CA ASN A 39 9.79 11.08 12.12
C ASN A 39 8.79 11.59 11.06
N LEU A 40 8.85 11.09 9.82
CA LEU A 40 7.93 11.51 8.76
C LEU A 40 6.47 11.21 9.13
N ILE A 41 6.17 10.01 9.63
CA ILE A 41 4.81 9.62 10.02
C ILE A 41 4.33 10.44 11.23
N GLN A 42 5.19 10.65 12.23
CA GLN A 42 4.86 11.45 13.41
C GLN A 42 4.67 12.94 13.10
N MET A 43 5.35 13.50 12.09
CA MET A 43 5.19 14.90 11.66
C MET A 43 3.83 15.24 11.03
N TYR A 44 3.13 14.21 10.53
CA TYR A 44 1.83 14.32 9.89
C TYR A 44 0.90 13.25 10.47
N PRO A 45 0.47 13.34 11.73
CA PRO A 45 -0.41 12.30 12.28
C PRO A 45 -1.71 12.24 11.48
N LYS A 46 -2.18 11.02 11.21
CA LYS A 46 -3.40 10.75 10.43
C LYS A 46 -4.64 11.44 11.03
N ASN A 47 -4.67 11.61 12.35
CA ASN A 47 -5.67 12.39 13.09
C ASN A 47 -4.96 13.53 13.80
N SER A 48 -5.37 14.78 13.55
CA SER A 48 -4.77 16.00 14.12
C SER A 48 -4.91 16.16 15.65
N SER A 49 -5.30 15.11 16.38
CA SER A 49 -5.80 15.20 17.76
C SER A 49 -5.05 14.36 18.79
N GLN A 50 -4.03 13.61 18.39
CA GLN A 50 -3.22 12.84 19.33
C GLN A 50 -1.76 12.97 18.92
N HIS A 51 -1.03 13.84 19.63
CA HIS A 51 0.41 13.86 19.92
C HIS A 51 0.86 15.31 20.18
N GLU A 52 1.64 15.50 21.25
CA GLU A 52 2.28 16.76 21.59
C GLU A 52 3.21 17.25 20.46
N PRO A 53 3.50 18.56 20.39
CA PRO A 53 4.31 19.12 19.31
C PRO A 53 5.70 18.47 19.28
N LEU A 54 6.16 18.14 18.07
CA LEU A 54 7.53 17.68 17.84
C LEU A 54 8.56 18.72 18.33
N SER A 55 9.80 18.27 18.55
CA SER A 55 10.92 19.15 18.88
C SER A 55 11.03 20.34 17.91
N LYS A 56 11.59 21.47 18.37
CA LYS A 56 11.76 22.70 17.56
C LYS A 56 12.48 22.46 16.22
N ASP A 57 13.31 21.42 16.14
CA ASP A 57 14.05 21.07 14.92
C ASP A 57 13.14 20.46 13.84
N PHE A 58 12.11 19.70 14.23
CA PHE A 58 11.14 19.12 13.29
C PHE A 58 10.18 20.16 12.73
N GLU A 59 9.74 21.11 13.56
CA GLU A 59 8.97 22.26 13.08
C GLU A 59 9.79 23.08 12.07
N LYS A 60 11.09 23.24 12.30
CA LYS A 60 11.97 23.91 11.33
C LYS A 60 12.10 23.11 10.02
N LEU A 61 12.21 21.78 10.07
CA LEU A 61 12.29 20.92 8.88
C LEU A 61 10.99 20.96 8.06
N LYS A 62 9.84 20.85 8.74
CA LYS A 62 8.49 21.00 8.17
C LYS A 62 8.34 22.35 7.46
N ASN A 63 8.79 23.41 8.12
CA ASN A 63 8.68 24.77 7.60
C ASN A 63 9.72 25.13 6.54
N THR A 64 10.71 24.29 6.22
CA THR A 64 11.77 24.66 5.26
C THR A 64 11.84 23.76 4.04
N LYS A 65 11.66 22.44 4.21
CA LYS A 65 11.77 21.47 3.11
C LYS A 65 10.45 20.73 2.88
N LEU A 66 9.87 20.11 3.92
CA LEU A 66 8.73 19.21 3.82
C LEU A 66 7.36 19.95 3.81
N ARG A 67 7.22 21.07 3.10
CA ARG A 67 5.94 21.80 3.07
C ARG A 67 4.86 21.03 2.28
N ASP A 68 3.61 21.13 2.74
CA ASP A 68 2.40 20.67 2.02
C ASP A 68 2.32 19.16 1.67
N ILE A 69 2.98 18.31 2.46
CA ILE A 69 2.91 16.86 2.27
C ILE A 69 1.60 16.30 2.83
N LYS A 70 0.86 15.58 1.98
CA LYS A 70 -0.30 14.77 2.38
C LYS A 70 0.04 13.29 2.23
N LEU A 71 0.22 12.60 3.35
CA LEU A 71 0.56 11.16 3.38
C LEU A 71 -0.69 10.25 3.36
N TRP A 72 -1.86 10.78 3.72
CA TRP A 72 -3.15 10.07 3.63
C TRP A 72 -4.14 10.90 2.82
N ASN A 73 -5.07 10.19 2.18
CA ASN A 73 -6.19 10.78 1.51
C ASN A 73 -7.28 11.15 2.52
N GLU A 74 -7.73 12.41 2.50
CA GLU A 74 -8.74 12.94 3.44
C GLU A 74 -10.09 12.22 3.33
N ASN A 75 -10.47 11.75 2.14
CA ASN A 75 -11.79 11.15 1.89
C ASN A 75 -11.84 9.65 2.20
N THR A 76 -10.72 8.94 2.02
CA THR A 76 -10.67 7.48 2.17
C THR A 76 -9.88 7.03 3.39
N CYS A 77 -9.12 7.93 4.04
CA CYS A 77 -8.14 7.60 5.08
C CYS A 77 -7.12 6.53 4.64
N ARG A 78 -6.99 6.28 3.33
CA ARG A 78 -6.00 5.39 2.73
C ARG A 78 -4.68 6.16 2.48
N PRO A 79 -3.55 5.46 2.36
CA PRO A 79 -2.28 6.07 1.95
C PRO A 79 -2.46 6.89 0.68
N SER A 80 -1.91 8.10 0.66
CA SER A 80 -1.87 8.93 -0.55
C SER A 80 -0.97 8.29 -1.61
N PRO A 81 -1.06 8.70 -2.88
CA PRO A 81 -0.14 8.24 -3.92
C PRO A 81 1.34 8.39 -3.51
N LEU A 82 1.67 9.45 -2.78
CA LEU A 82 3.01 9.69 -2.25
C LEU A 82 3.44 8.63 -1.23
N LEU A 83 2.59 8.31 -0.26
CA LEU A 83 2.90 7.27 0.73
C LEU A 83 2.91 5.87 0.09
N GLN A 84 2.03 5.60 -0.89
CA GLN A 84 2.06 4.34 -1.65
C GLN A 84 3.37 4.19 -2.43
N LYS A 85 3.85 5.24 -3.10
CA LYS A 85 5.16 5.25 -3.79
C LYS A 85 6.32 5.06 -2.81
N LEU A 86 6.24 5.63 -1.60
CA LEU A 86 7.28 5.42 -0.60
C LEU A 86 7.34 3.95 -0.14
N MET A 87 6.18 3.28 -0.10
CA MET A 87 6.05 1.88 0.28
C MET A 87 6.32 0.89 -0.87
N SER A 88 6.32 1.30 -2.15
CA SER A 88 6.28 0.35 -3.28
C SER A 88 6.77 0.86 -4.63
N GLU A 89 6.77 -0.04 -5.62
CA GLU A 89 7.40 0.06 -6.95
C GLU A 89 7.47 1.48 -7.57
N PRO A 90 8.60 1.81 -8.19
CA PRO A 90 8.70 2.99 -9.03
C PRO A 90 7.86 2.82 -10.31
N PHE A 91 6.96 3.75 -10.56
CA PHE A 91 6.09 3.77 -11.75
C PHE A 91 6.85 3.93 -13.08
N SER A 92 8.14 4.26 -13.01
CA SER A 92 9.02 4.57 -14.12
C SER A 92 10.45 4.17 -13.77
N ILE A 93 11.28 3.81 -14.76
CA ILE A 93 12.73 3.63 -14.58
C ILE A 93 13.44 4.90 -14.03
N TYR A 94 12.75 6.04 -14.04
CA TYR A 94 13.18 7.32 -13.48
C TYR A 94 12.55 7.63 -12.10
N ASP A 95 11.49 6.93 -11.70
CA ASP A 95 10.90 7.08 -10.38
C ASP A 95 11.83 6.39 -9.37
N ARG A 96 12.24 7.16 -8.36
CA ARG A 96 13.31 6.77 -7.44
C ARG A 96 12.75 5.99 -6.25
N SER A 97 13.41 4.89 -5.96
CA SER A 97 13.56 4.19 -4.67
C SER A 97 12.42 4.16 -3.64
N ASP A 98 11.90 2.97 -3.40
CA ASP A 98 10.97 2.61 -2.32
C ASP A 98 11.48 1.48 -1.38
N MET A 99 10.75 1.24 -0.29
CA MET A 99 11.10 0.26 0.75
C MET A 99 11.15 -1.19 0.26
N VAL A 100 10.16 -1.64 -0.52
CA VAL A 100 10.03 -3.04 -0.94
C VAL A 100 11.06 -3.37 -2.01
N SER A 101 11.28 -2.46 -2.96
CA SER A 101 12.32 -2.56 -3.99
C SER A 101 13.72 -2.63 -3.37
N GLY A 102 13.98 -1.85 -2.31
CA GLY A 102 15.22 -1.95 -1.55
C GLY A 102 15.42 -3.33 -0.94
N LEU A 103 14.36 -3.91 -0.35
CA LEU A 103 14.43 -5.24 0.22
C LEU A 103 14.61 -6.33 -0.84
N VAL A 104 13.96 -6.19 -2.00
CA VAL A 104 14.15 -7.07 -3.15
C VAL A 104 15.60 -7.05 -3.62
N ALA A 105 16.21 -5.87 -3.76
CA ALA A 105 17.61 -5.73 -4.18
C ALA A 105 18.58 -6.42 -3.19
N LEU A 106 18.32 -6.29 -1.89
CA LEU A 106 19.09 -6.97 -0.84
C LEU A 106 18.97 -8.48 -0.92
N HIS A 107 17.75 -9.00 -0.99
CA HIS A 107 17.50 -10.43 -0.99
C HIS A 107 18.00 -11.09 -2.28
N LYS A 108 17.91 -10.41 -3.44
CA LYS A 108 18.55 -10.84 -4.70
C LYS A 108 20.07 -10.95 -4.55
N SER A 109 20.68 -10.05 -3.78
CA SER A 109 22.11 -10.07 -3.46
C SER A 109 22.48 -11.02 -2.30
N ARG A 110 21.52 -11.81 -1.81
CA ARG A 110 21.66 -12.72 -0.64
C ARG A 110 22.06 -11.99 0.65
N ILE A 111 21.71 -10.71 0.77
CA ILE A 111 21.93 -9.91 1.97
C ILE A 111 20.61 -9.83 2.74
N VAL A 112 20.68 -10.08 4.05
CA VAL A 112 19.56 -9.91 5.00
C VAL A 112 19.82 -8.65 5.81
N HIS A 113 18.83 -7.78 5.95
CA HIS A 113 18.95 -6.48 6.60
C HIS A 113 19.14 -6.61 8.12
N ARG A 114 18.29 -7.43 8.77
CA ARG A 114 18.36 -7.84 10.19
C ARG A 114 17.84 -6.86 11.24
N ASP A 115 17.78 -5.57 10.93
CA ASP A 115 17.26 -4.53 11.84
C ASP A 115 16.33 -3.57 11.11
N LEU A 116 15.34 -4.11 10.37
CA LEU A 116 14.34 -3.25 9.72
C LEU A 116 13.39 -2.68 10.77
N LYS A 117 13.31 -1.35 10.81
CA LYS A 117 12.42 -0.54 11.64
C LYS A 117 12.24 0.83 10.99
N PRO A 118 11.20 1.60 11.33
CA PRO A 118 10.96 2.92 10.74
C PRO A 118 12.16 3.89 10.86
N GLN A 119 12.95 3.79 11.93
CA GLN A 119 14.14 4.62 12.12
C GLN A 119 15.28 4.32 11.12
N ASN A 120 15.29 3.12 10.53
CA ASN A 120 16.32 2.66 9.57
C ASN A 120 15.88 2.81 8.12
N ILE A 121 14.72 3.43 7.89
CA ILE A 121 14.25 3.82 6.56
C ILE A 121 14.42 5.33 6.48
N LEU A 122 15.42 5.77 5.73
CA LEU A 122 15.71 7.18 5.58
C LEU A 122 14.96 7.76 4.39
N ILE A 123 14.48 8.98 4.57
CA ILE A 123 13.67 9.71 3.59
C ILE A 123 14.49 10.85 3.01
N ILE A 124 14.51 10.91 1.69
CA ILE A 124 15.06 12.02 0.93
C ILE A 124 13.90 12.70 0.22
N GLN A 125 13.79 14.02 0.39
CA GLN A 125 12.83 14.82 -0.34
C GLN A 125 13.46 15.37 -1.61
N ASP A 126 12.91 14.97 -2.75
CA ASP A 126 13.19 15.59 -4.05
C ASP A 126 11.87 16.07 -4.65
N SER A 127 11.43 17.26 -4.20
CA SER A 127 10.10 17.82 -4.46
C SER A 127 9.71 17.73 -5.95
N PRO A 128 8.53 17.17 -6.30
CA PRO A 128 7.39 16.84 -5.42
C PRO A 128 7.41 15.41 -4.84
N THR A 129 8.51 14.68 -4.95
CA THR A 129 8.60 13.25 -4.59
C THR A 129 9.34 13.02 -3.27
N LEU A 130 9.08 11.86 -2.66
CA LEU A 130 9.83 11.33 -1.54
C LEU A 130 10.47 10.00 -1.96
N CYS A 131 11.71 9.77 -1.53
CA CYS A 131 12.41 8.52 -1.76
C CYS A 131 12.74 7.87 -0.42
N ALA A 132 12.49 6.56 -0.30
CA ALA A 132 12.87 5.79 0.88
C ALA A 132 14.12 4.96 0.58
N LYS A 133 15.12 5.02 1.45
CA LYS A 133 16.35 4.22 1.37
C LYS A 133 16.57 3.43 2.65
N LEU A 134 16.97 2.17 2.51
CA LEU A 134 17.32 1.31 3.64
C LEU A 134 18.71 1.67 4.17
N ALA A 135 18.85 1.82 5.49
CA ALA A 135 20.06 2.23 6.18
C ALA A 135 20.52 1.22 7.23
N GLU A 136 21.64 1.50 7.90
CA GLU A 136 22.17 0.68 9.02
C GLU A 136 22.46 -0.80 8.70
N MET A 137 22.81 -1.07 7.45
CA MET A 137 23.18 -2.38 6.97
C MET A 137 24.51 -2.88 7.56
N GLY A 138 24.44 -3.50 8.74
CA GLY A 138 25.57 -4.23 9.34
C GLY A 138 26.39 -3.50 10.40
N ILE A 139 25.90 -2.39 10.97
CA ILE A 139 26.39 -1.86 12.26
C ILE A 139 25.90 -2.74 13.44
N SER A 140 24.76 -3.41 13.24
CA SER A 140 24.09 -4.32 14.19
C SER A 140 24.93 -5.50 14.71
N ARG A 141 26.04 -5.90 14.05
CA ARG A 141 26.87 -7.00 14.57
C ARG A 141 27.65 -6.64 15.85
N GLN A 142 28.03 -5.37 16.03
CA GLN A 142 28.90 -4.95 17.15
C GLN A 142 28.15 -4.25 18.29
N LEU A 143 27.00 -3.60 18.03
CA LEU A 143 26.23 -2.88 19.06
C LEU A 143 24.99 -3.68 19.48
N ARG A 144 25.21 -4.70 20.32
CA ARG A 144 24.15 -5.59 20.85
C ARG A 144 23.29 -4.99 21.98
N VAL A 145 23.51 -3.73 22.38
CA VAL A 145 23.06 -3.25 23.70
C VAL A 145 21.70 -2.55 23.71
N CYS A 146 21.19 -2.07 22.59
CA CYS A 146 19.82 -1.51 22.49
C CYS A 146 19.16 -1.97 21.20
N ALA A 147 18.86 -3.26 21.10
CA ALA A 147 18.09 -3.73 19.96
C ALA A 147 16.67 -3.17 20.04
N ALA A 148 16.17 -2.57 18.96
CA ALA A 148 14.83 -2.02 18.90
C ALA A 148 13.81 -3.11 19.27
N THR A 149 13.14 -2.94 20.40
CA THR A 149 12.06 -3.82 20.84
C THR A 149 10.91 -3.68 19.85
N GLY A 150 10.23 -4.78 19.56
CA GLY A 150 8.99 -4.74 18.80
C GLY A 150 9.04 -4.97 17.29
N TRP A 151 10.19 -4.81 16.65
CA TRP A 151 10.29 -4.93 15.18
C TRP A 151 10.87 -6.28 14.72
N LYS A 152 11.29 -7.11 15.67
CA LYS A 152 11.91 -8.41 15.39
C LYS A 152 10.87 -9.49 15.16
N ALA A 153 11.20 -10.42 14.27
CA ALA A 153 10.37 -11.57 13.99
C ALA A 153 10.38 -12.59 15.16
N PRO A 154 9.32 -13.41 15.32
CA PRO A 154 9.22 -14.42 16.38
C PRO A 154 10.45 -15.34 16.45
N GLU A 155 10.95 -15.82 15.32
CA GLU A 155 12.11 -16.71 15.26
C GLU A 155 13.43 -16.05 15.72
N GLN A 156 13.54 -14.72 15.59
CA GLN A 156 14.67 -13.98 16.14
C GLN A 156 14.58 -13.89 17.66
N LEU A 157 13.38 -13.64 18.19
CA LEU A 157 13.13 -13.50 19.62
C LEU A 157 13.22 -14.85 20.37
N LEU A 158 12.73 -15.91 19.75
CA LEU A 158 12.63 -17.25 20.36
C LEU A 158 13.90 -18.09 20.17
N HIS A 159 14.53 -18.00 19.00
CA HIS A 159 15.58 -18.94 18.60
C HIS A 159 16.86 -18.26 18.10
N GLY A 160 16.89 -16.93 18.01
CA GLY A 160 18.01 -16.18 17.44
C GLY A 160 18.25 -16.50 15.96
N GLN A 161 17.29 -17.12 15.26
CA GLN A 161 17.41 -17.47 13.85
C GLN A 161 17.40 -16.21 12.98
N GLN A 162 18.26 -16.20 11.96
CA GLN A 162 18.37 -15.08 11.02
C GLN A 162 18.15 -15.60 9.61
N THR A 163 16.96 -15.35 9.07
CA THR A 163 16.55 -15.74 7.71
C THR A 163 16.17 -14.49 6.90
N ALA A 164 15.99 -14.60 5.59
CA ALA A 164 15.42 -13.49 4.83
C ALA A 164 13.98 -13.15 5.30
N ALA A 165 13.22 -14.17 5.74
CA ALA A 165 11.82 -14.04 6.14
C ALA A 165 11.60 -13.17 7.39
N MET A 166 12.60 -12.96 8.24
CA MET A 166 12.49 -12.03 9.36
C MET A 166 12.39 -10.56 8.90
N ASP A 167 13.08 -10.19 7.81
CA ASP A 167 12.93 -8.86 7.23
C ASP A 167 11.50 -8.64 6.69
N LEU A 168 10.85 -9.70 6.19
CA LEU A 168 9.47 -9.64 5.68
C LEU A 168 8.46 -9.43 6.82
N PHE A 169 8.72 -10.04 7.98
CA PHE A 169 7.92 -9.78 9.17
C PHE A 169 8.02 -8.30 9.60
N SER A 170 9.25 -7.79 9.72
CA SER A 170 9.49 -6.39 10.05
C SER A 170 8.85 -5.44 9.04
N LEU A 171 8.95 -5.75 7.74
CA LEU A 171 8.26 -5.02 6.68
C LEU A 171 6.74 -5.00 6.88
N GLY A 172 6.13 -6.13 7.24
CA GLY A 172 4.69 -6.19 7.56
C GLY A 172 4.29 -5.25 8.70
N CYS A 173 5.08 -5.20 9.77
CA CYS A 173 4.89 -4.24 10.86
C CYS A 173 5.04 -2.78 10.39
N ILE A 174 6.04 -2.49 9.56
CA ILE A 174 6.31 -1.13 9.03
C ILE A 174 5.19 -0.67 8.09
N LEU A 175 4.65 -1.56 7.26
CA LEU A 175 3.51 -1.26 6.39
C LEU A 175 2.26 -0.95 7.24
N PHE A 176 2.01 -1.74 8.29
CA PHE A 176 0.90 -1.45 9.21
C PHE A 176 1.08 -0.08 9.86
N PHE A 177 2.26 0.19 10.44
CA PHE A 177 2.63 1.48 11.04
C PHE A 177 2.42 2.67 10.09
N SER A 178 2.84 2.53 8.84
CA SER A 178 2.70 3.57 7.82
C SER A 178 1.24 3.82 7.46
N ILE A 179 0.42 2.77 7.34
CA ILE A 179 -1.00 2.87 6.95
C ILE A 179 -1.87 3.43 8.07
N THR A 180 -1.59 3.05 9.32
CA THR A 180 -2.33 3.49 10.51
C THR A 180 -1.89 4.86 10.99
N GLY A 181 -0.67 5.29 10.64
CA GLY A 181 -0.11 6.56 11.06
C GLY A 181 0.54 6.52 12.45
N GLY A 182 1.13 5.38 12.82
CA GLY A 182 1.88 5.24 14.07
C GLY A 182 1.62 3.96 14.85
N GLU A 183 0.53 3.25 14.57
CA GLU A 183 0.13 2.07 15.34
C GLU A 183 0.96 0.84 14.98
N HIS A 184 1.19 -0.05 15.93
CA HIS A 184 1.90 -1.32 15.69
C HIS A 184 0.94 -2.52 15.77
N PRO A 185 1.03 -3.54 14.88
CA PRO A 185 0.07 -4.64 14.87
C PRO A 185 0.09 -5.51 16.13
N PHE A 186 1.17 -5.42 16.93
CA PHE A 186 1.34 -6.14 18.20
C PHE A 186 1.20 -5.23 19.43
N GLY A 187 0.57 -4.07 19.29
CA GLY A 187 0.26 -3.15 20.39
C GLY A 187 1.45 -2.29 20.85
N ASN A 188 1.32 -1.78 22.07
CA ASN A 188 2.24 -0.81 22.69
C ASN A 188 3.64 -1.39 22.92
N ASP A 189 4.63 -0.51 23.05
CA ASP A 189 6.05 -0.87 23.17
C ASP A 189 6.35 -1.88 24.29
N ASP A 190 5.68 -1.76 25.44
CA ASP A 190 5.95 -2.59 26.64
C ASP A 190 5.60 -4.08 26.44
N ASP A 191 4.50 -4.37 25.75
CA ASP A 191 3.98 -5.75 25.58
C ASP A 191 4.34 -6.36 24.22
N ARG A 192 4.91 -5.56 23.30
CA ARG A 192 5.03 -5.89 21.89
C ARG A 192 5.80 -7.17 21.62
N ASP A 193 6.99 -7.32 22.23
CA ASP A 193 7.81 -8.52 22.05
C ASP A 193 7.10 -9.77 22.60
N GLN A 194 6.34 -9.62 23.68
CA GLN A 194 5.58 -10.71 24.27
C GLN A 194 4.41 -11.13 23.36
N ASN A 195 3.73 -10.16 22.76
CA ASN A 195 2.68 -10.39 21.77
C ASN A 195 3.22 -11.07 20.51
N ILE A 196 4.39 -10.65 20.02
CA ILE A 196 5.06 -11.28 18.85
C ILE A 196 5.44 -12.74 19.14
N LYS A 197 5.98 -13.01 20.33
CA LYS A 197 6.32 -14.39 20.76
C LYS A 197 5.08 -15.28 20.93
N ASN A 198 3.90 -14.71 21.11
CA ASN A 198 2.67 -15.46 21.32
C ASN A 198 1.97 -15.79 20.00
N LYS A 199 2.10 -17.04 19.53
CA LYS A 199 1.43 -17.55 18.31
C LYS A 199 -0.10 -17.38 18.32
N ALA A 200 -0.73 -17.32 19.50
CA ALA A 200 -2.17 -17.14 19.62
C ALA A 200 -2.61 -15.66 19.57
N TYR A 201 -1.68 -14.71 19.64
CA TYR A 201 -1.98 -13.29 19.54
C TYR A 201 -2.54 -12.96 18.16
N LYS A 202 -3.58 -12.11 18.14
CA LYS A 202 -4.21 -11.63 16.91
C LYS A 202 -4.13 -10.11 16.88
N PRO A 203 -3.45 -9.53 15.87
CA PRO A 203 -3.45 -8.09 15.64
C PRO A 203 -4.86 -7.53 15.54
N ASP A 204 -5.04 -6.28 15.98
CA ASP A 204 -6.30 -5.58 15.77
C ASP A 204 -6.41 -5.09 14.33
N TRP A 205 -7.09 -5.89 13.51
CA TRP A 205 -7.35 -5.57 12.11
C TRP A 205 -8.40 -4.47 11.93
N PHE A 206 -9.08 -4.01 12.99
CA PHE A 206 -10.12 -2.99 12.90
C PHE A 206 -9.61 -1.69 12.31
N LEU A 207 -8.36 -1.32 12.61
CA LEU A 207 -7.69 -0.11 12.11
C LEU A 207 -7.55 -0.06 10.58
N ILE A 208 -7.55 -1.22 9.93
CA ILE A 208 -7.41 -1.36 8.47
C ILE A 208 -8.52 -2.22 7.85
N LYS A 209 -9.65 -2.41 8.54
CA LYS A 209 -10.75 -3.31 8.10
C LYS A 209 -11.36 -2.91 6.75
N ASP A 210 -11.41 -1.60 6.48
CA ASP A 210 -11.92 -1.03 5.23
C ASP A 210 -10.83 -0.96 4.15
N PHE A 211 -9.69 -1.60 4.41
CA PHE A 211 -8.55 -1.72 3.50
C PHE A 211 -8.15 -3.20 3.32
N PRO A 212 -8.99 -4.01 2.66
CA PRO A 212 -8.82 -5.46 2.60
C PRO A 212 -7.51 -5.91 1.93
N GLU A 213 -6.98 -5.14 1.00
CA GLU A 213 -5.68 -5.36 0.35
C GLU A 213 -4.53 -5.25 1.34
N ALA A 214 -4.61 -4.29 2.27
CA ALA A 214 -3.61 -4.12 3.33
C ALA A 214 -3.70 -5.26 4.34
N VAL A 215 -4.92 -5.66 4.72
CA VAL A 215 -5.15 -6.82 5.59
C VAL A 215 -4.55 -8.08 4.98
N ASP A 216 -4.82 -8.35 3.70
CA ASP A 216 -4.31 -9.54 3.01
C ASP A 216 -2.78 -9.58 3.01
N LEU A 217 -2.13 -8.50 2.56
CA LEU A 217 -0.66 -8.47 2.49
C LEU A 217 -0.03 -8.52 3.88
N ILE A 218 -0.45 -7.64 4.80
CA ILE A 218 0.18 -7.53 6.12
C ILE A 218 -0.01 -8.82 6.90
N SER A 219 -1.21 -9.42 6.88
CA SER A 219 -1.45 -10.70 7.57
C SER A 219 -0.60 -11.84 7.02
N SER A 220 -0.26 -11.83 5.72
CA SER A 220 0.66 -12.79 5.12
C SER A 220 2.13 -12.57 5.52
N LEU A 221 2.53 -11.31 5.71
CA LEU A 221 3.89 -10.91 6.08
C LEU A 221 4.19 -11.19 7.56
N ILE A 222 3.24 -10.92 8.46
CA ILE A 222 3.44 -11.06 9.91
C ILE A 222 3.06 -12.44 10.45
N LYS A 223 2.98 -13.45 9.57
CA LYS A 223 2.74 -14.83 10.00
C LYS A 223 3.81 -15.31 10.96
N PHE A 224 3.38 -16.06 11.98
CA PHE A 224 4.27 -16.59 13.01
C PHE A 224 5.36 -17.49 12.40
N GLU A 225 4.95 -18.42 11.53
CA GLU A 225 5.87 -19.32 10.84
C GLU A 225 6.59 -18.61 9.68
N ALA A 226 7.93 -18.53 9.75
CA ALA A 226 8.75 -17.85 8.76
C ALA A 226 8.57 -18.39 7.32
N GLY A 227 8.35 -19.71 7.18
CA GLY A 227 8.17 -20.36 5.87
C GLY A 227 6.85 -20.06 5.18
N GLU A 228 5.87 -19.49 5.90
CA GLU A 228 4.58 -19.13 5.32
C GLU A 228 4.54 -17.69 4.78
N ARG A 229 5.59 -16.89 5.02
CA ARG A 229 5.68 -15.51 4.58
C ARG A 229 6.05 -15.43 3.09
N PRO A 230 5.47 -14.51 2.31
CA PRO A 230 5.83 -14.33 0.90
C PRO A 230 7.25 -13.79 0.76
N GLN A 231 7.91 -14.10 -0.36
CA GLN A 231 9.20 -13.49 -0.71
C GLN A 231 9.01 -12.02 -1.14
N ALA A 232 10.04 -11.19 -0.96
CA ALA A 232 9.99 -9.76 -1.29
C ALA A 232 9.51 -9.48 -2.73
N ASN A 233 9.93 -10.28 -3.71
CA ASN A 233 9.47 -10.13 -5.10
C ASN A 233 7.96 -10.36 -5.27
N LYS A 234 7.33 -11.23 -4.45
CA LYS A 234 5.87 -11.42 -4.49
C LYS A 234 5.14 -10.27 -3.84
N VAL A 235 5.71 -9.69 -2.77
CA VAL A 235 5.17 -8.53 -2.06
C VAL A 235 5.08 -7.33 -3.00
N LEU A 236 6.15 -7.10 -3.78
CA LEU A 236 6.28 -6.02 -4.75
C LEU A 236 5.12 -5.94 -5.74
N HIS A 237 4.60 -7.09 -6.18
CA HIS A 237 3.53 -7.19 -7.18
C HIS A 237 2.12 -7.21 -6.55
N HIS A 238 2.01 -7.08 -5.23
CA HIS A 238 0.72 -7.13 -4.54
C HIS A 238 -0.18 -5.96 -4.94
N PRO A 239 -1.51 -6.15 -5.11
CA PRO A 239 -2.44 -5.10 -5.56
C PRO A 239 -2.63 -3.94 -4.55
N LEU A 240 -2.08 -4.07 -3.33
CA LEU A 240 -1.97 -2.95 -2.38
C LEU A 240 -1.24 -1.75 -3.01
N PHE A 241 -0.27 -2.05 -3.88
CA PHE A 241 0.66 -1.09 -4.46
C PHE A 241 0.26 -0.64 -5.88
N TRP A 242 -0.91 -1.04 -6.36
CA TRP A 242 -1.40 -0.56 -7.65
C TRP A 242 -1.94 0.86 -7.51
N ASP A 243 -1.54 1.72 -8.44
CA ASP A 243 -2.05 3.09 -8.53
C ASP A 243 -3.54 3.13 -8.93
N ALA A 244 -4.14 4.32 -8.81
CA ALA A 244 -5.57 4.50 -9.12
C ALA A 244 -5.90 4.08 -10.56
N LYS A 245 -5.04 4.42 -11.51
CA LYS A 245 -5.21 4.11 -12.93
C LYS A 245 -5.24 2.60 -13.19
N LYS A 246 -4.20 1.86 -12.76
CA LYS A 246 -4.11 0.40 -12.93
C LYS A 246 -5.29 -0.31 -12.27
N ARG A 247 -5.75 0.18 -11.11
CA ARG A 247 -6.94 -0.36 -10.42
C ARG A 247 -8.22 -0.13 -11.22
N LEU A 248 -8.39 1.07 -11.79
CA LEU A 248 -9.55 1.41 -12.62
C LEU A 248 -9.55 0.64 -13.93
N GLU A 249 -8.41 0.55 -14.62
CA GLU A 249 -8.24 -0.25 -15.84
C GLU A 249 -8.58 -1.72 -15.58
N PHE A 250 -8.12 -2.30 -14.47
CA PHE A 250 -8.46 -3.66 -14.07
C PHE A 250 -9.97 -3.86 -13.88
N LEU A 251 -10.65 -2.94 -13.20
CA LEU A 251 -12.11 -2.97 -13.03
C LEU A 251 -12.84 -2.81 -14.38
N CYS A 252 -12.35 -1.93 -15.25
CA CYS A 252 -12.91 -1.69 -16.58
C CYS A 252 -12.78 -2.92 -17.47
N HIS A 253 -11.59 -3.52 -17.55
CA HIS A 253 -11.35 -4.76 -18.28
C HIS A 253 -12.23 -5.91 -17.77
N THR A 254 -12.42 -6.00 -16.45
CA THR A 254 -13.36 -6.96 -15.87
C THR A 254 -14.80 -6.67 -16.31
N GLY A 255 -15.22 -5.41 -16.31
CA GLY A 255 -16.54 -4.99 -16.81
C GLY A 255 -16.74 -5.31 -18.30
N ASP A 256 -15.74 -5.07 -19.13
CA ASP A 256 -15.76 -5.38 -20.56
C ASP A 256 -15.88 -6.88 -20.82
N CYS A 257 -15.17 -7.72 -20.04
CA CYS A 257 -15.31 -9.18 -20.09
C CYS A 257 -16.73 -9.69 -19.78
N LEU A 258 -17.52 -8.93 -19.02
CA LEU A 258 -18.87 -9.32 -18.62
C LEU A 258 -19.96 -8.89 -19.61
N LYS A 259 -19.59 -8.20 -20.70
CA LYS A 259 -20.48 -7.87 -21.81
C LYS A 259 -20.77 -9.10 -22.66
N GLU A 260 -21.91 -9.06 -23.36
CA GLU A 260 -22.32 -10.12 -24.28
C GLU A 260 -21.30 -10.29 -25.42
N GLU A 261 -20.80 -9.18 -25.95
CA GLU A 261 -19.84 -9.09 -27.06
C GLU A 261 -18.38 -9.40 -26.67
N SER A 262 -18.11 -9.83 -25.44
CA SER A 262 -16.73 -9.98 -24.97
C SER A 262 -16.03 -11.22 -25.57
N THR A 263 -14.70 -11.13 -25.73
CA THR A 263 -13.85 -12.19 -26.30
C THR A 263 -13.53 -13.33 -25.34
N LEU A 264 -13.91 -13.21 -24.06
CA LEU A 264 -13.72 -14.26 -23.06
C LEU A 264 -14.61 -15.48 -23.42
N SER A 265 -14.19 -16.71 -23.15
CA SER A 265 -15.04 -17.87 -23.41
C SER A 265 -16.28 -17.86 -22.51
N ASP A 266 -17.42 -18.36 -23.00
CA ASP A 266 -18.67 -18.37 -22.23
C ASP A 266 -18.57 -19.16 -20.92
N ASP A 267 -17.76 -20.22 -20.89
CA ASP A 267 -17.47 -20.99 -19.67
C ASP A 267 -16.75 -20.13 -18.62
N LYS A 268 -15.76 -19.34 -19.04
CA LYS A 268 -15.02 -18.43 -18.15
C LYS A 268 -15.91 -17.27 -17.70
N LYS A 269 -16.72 -16.68 -18.59
CA LYS A 269 -17.70 -15.64 -18.22
C LYS A 269 -18.69 -16.15 -17.18
N THR A 270 -19.21 -17.37 -17.38
CA THR A 270 -20.14 -18.02 -16.46
C THR A 270 -19.49 -18.32 -15.12
N ALA A 271 -18.24 -18.82 -15.12
CA ALA A 271 -17.47 -19.02 -13.89
C ALA A 271 -17.23 -17.71 -13.13
N LEU A 272 -16.84 -16.65 -13.86
CA LEU A 272 -16.59 -15.32 -13.29
C LEU A 272 -17.88 -14.78 -12.64
N LEU A 273 -19.01 -14.80 -13.33
CA LEU A 273 -20.29 -14.32 -12.80
C LEU A 273 -20.77 -15.12 -11.59
N ARG A 274 -20.65 -16.45 -11.65
CA ARG A 274 -21.04 -17.36 -10.55
C ARG A 274 -20.25 -17.10 -9.28
N ARG A 275 -19.01 -16.63 -9.38
CA ARG A 275 -18.19 -16.25 -8.22
C ARG A 275 -18.32 -14.78 -7.82
N LEU A 276 -18.60 -13.90 -8.79
CA LEU A 276 -18.67 -12.46 -8.56
C LEU A 276 -19.99 -12.05 -7.89
N GLU A 277 -21.13 -12.49 -8.39
CA GLU A 277 -22.43 -12.05 -7.86
C GLU A 277 -22.68 -12.40 -6.38
N PRO A 278 -22.23 -13.55 -5.85
CA PRO A 278 -22.31 -13.83 -4.41
C PRO A 278 -21.57 -12.81 -3.51
N THR A 279 -20.57 -12.10 -4.05
CA THR A 279 -19.85 -11.04 -3.32
C THR A 279 -20.66 -9.74 -3.18
N ALA A 280 -21.80 -9.61 -3.87
CA ALA A 280 -22.63 -8.39 -3.88
C ALA A 280 -22.97 -7.88 -2.47
N ASN A 281 -23.39 -8.79 -1.58
CA ASN A 281 -23.76 -8.40 -0.22
C ASN A 281 -22.58 -7.78 0.56
N LYS A 282 -21.35 -8.21 0.28
CA LYS A 282 -20.12 -7.69 0.90
C LYS A 282 -19.70 -6.36 0.28
N ILE A 283 -19.86 -6.20 -1.03
CA ILE A 283 -19.43 -5.01 -1.77
C ILE A 283 -20.45 -3.87 -1.67
N VAL A 284 -21.70 -4.12 -2.07
CA VAL A 284 -22.74 -3.08 -2.19
C VAL A 284 -23.70 -3.04 -1.00
N GLY A 285 -23.74 -4.13 -0.22
CA GLY A 285 -24.65 -4.27 0.92
C GLY A 285 -26.04 -4.77 0.52
N LYS A 286 -26.86 -5.11 1.53
CA LYS A 286 -28.21 -5.68 1.33
C LYS A 286 -29.15 -4.77 0.51
N ASN A 287 -28.92 -3.47 0.55
CA ASN A 287 -29.75 -2.47 -0.13
C ASN A 287 -29.25 -2.12 -1.54
N GLY A 288 -28.19 -2.79 -2.01
CA GLY A 288 -27.54 -2.50 -3.27
C GLY A 288 -26.88 -1.12 -3.30
N TRP A 289 -26.40 -0.75 -4.48
CA TRP A 289 -25.69 0.51 -4.68
C TRP A 289 -26.59 1.69 -5.05
N GLY A 290 -27.91 1.54 -5.21
CA GLY A 290 -28.78 2.53 -5.88
C GLY A 290 -29.36 3.69 -5.05
N LYS A 291 -29.82 3.49 -3.81
CA LYS A 291 -30.49 4.55 -3.00
C LYS A 291 -29.75 5.00 -1.75
N VAL A 292 -28.82 4.19 -1.23
CA VAL A 292 -28.23 4.38 0.12
C VAL A 292 -26.79 4.88 0.08
N ARG A 293 -26.08 4.73 -1.05
CA ARG A 293 -24.64 5.09 -1.16
C ARG A 293 -24.33 6.21 -2.16
N TRP A 294 -25.33 6.69 -2.91
CA TRP A 294 -25.16 7.85 -3.77
C TRP A 294 -25.30 9.13 -2.96
N ASP A 295 -24.46 10.11 -3.29
CA ASP A 295 -24.65 11.45 -2.78
C ASP A 295 -25.99 12.00 -3.32
N LYS A 296 -26.83 12.55 -2.43
CA LYS A 296 -28.03 13.30 -2.81
C LYS A 296 -27.70 14.42 -3.81
N LYS A 297 -26.43 14.83 -3.89
CA LYS A 297 -25.88 15.81 -4.85
C LYS A 297 -25.70 15.29 -6.28
N ILE A 298 -25.25 14.05 -6.53
CA ILE A 298 -25.16 13.49 -7.90
C ILE A 298 -26.54 13.10 -8.41
N LEU A 299 -27.36 12.54 -7.53
CA LEU A 299 -28.73 12.18 -7.85
C LEU A 299 -29.71 13.29 -7.40
N ASN A 300 -29.27 14.55 -7.50
CA ASN A 300 -30.16 15.67 -7.30
C ASN A 300 -31.19 15.71 -8.44
N ASP A 301 -32.30 16.40 -8.20
CA ASP A 301 -33.40 16.43 -9.17
C ASP A 301 -32.98 17.09 -10.50
N LYS A 302 -31.90 17.89 -10.49
CA LYS A 302 -31.30 18.49 -11.69
C LYS A 302 -30.65 17.43 -12.59
N ILE A 303 -29.75 16.60 -12.09
CA ILE A 303 -29.09 15.55 -12.90
C ILE A 303 -30.09 14.48 -13.34
N LYS A 304 -31.08 14.13 -12.50
CA LYS A 304 -32.17 13.21 -12.90
C LYS A 304 -33.03 13.79 -14.03
N LYS A 305 -33.23 15.11 -14.04
CA LYS A 305 -34.01 15.81 -15.07
C LYS A 305 -33.22 15.99 -16.36
N ASP A 306 -31.95 16.39 -16.25
CA ASP A 306 -31.08 16.71 -17.39
C ASP A 306 -30.51 15.42 -18.04
N HIS A 307 -30.36 14.35 -17.26
CA HIS A 307 -29.82 13.05 -17.69
C HIS A 307 -30.68 11.88 -17.18
N PRO A 308 -31.92 11.71 -17.67
CA PRO A 308 -32.86 10.69 -17.17
C PRO A 308 -32.34 9.25 -17.34
N ASN A 309 -31.44 9.03 -18.31
CA ASN A 309 -30.84 7.73 -18.59
C ASN A 309 -29.56 7.43 -17.77
N PHE A 310 -29.14 8.32 -16.85
CA PHE A 310 -27.86 8.20 -16.13
C PHE A 310 -27.69 6.87 -15.37
N LEU A 311 -28.78 6.33 -14.80
CA LEU A 311 -28.80 5.02 -14.13
C LEU A 311 -29.73 4.00 -14.82
N CYS A 312 -30.26 4.31 -16.01
CA CYS A 312 -31.24 3.44 -16.66
C CYS A 312 -30.61 2.11 -17.07
N GLY A 313 -31.29 1.00 -16.78
CA GLY A 313 -30.86 -0.35 -17.17
C GLY A 313 -29.93 -1.07 -16.19
N TYR A 314 -29.46 -0.42 -15.12
CA TYR A 314 -28.58 -1.08 -14.15
C TYR A 314 -29.33 -1.76 -13.01
N LYS A 315 -28.91 -2.99 -12.68
CA LYS A 315 -29.38 -3.70 -11.47
C LYS A 315 -28.53 -3.32 -10.27
N PHE A 316 -29.09 -2.54 -9.36
CA PHE A 316 -28.37 -2.02 -8.19
C PHE A 316 -27.94 -3.08 -7.17
N GLY A 317 -28.47 -4.31 -7.24
CA GLY A 317 -28.00 -5.43 -6.42
C GLY A 317 -26.84 -6.21 -7.02
N SER A 318 -26.44 -5.91 -8.27
CA SER A 318 -25.48 -6.73 -9.02
C SER A 318 -24.11 -6.06 -9.12
N VAL A 319 -23.07 -6.87 -8.88
CA VAL A 319 -21.67 -6.43 -9.00
C VAL A 319 -21.29 -6.24 -10.47
N LYS A 320 -21.77 -7.10 -11.38
CA LYS A 320 -21.61 -6.90 -12.83
C LYS A 320 -22.08 -5.51 -13.25
N HIS A 321 -23.27 -5.11 -12.81
CA HIS A 321 -23.85 -3.82 -13.21
C HIS A 321 -23.10 -2.64 -12.59
N LEU A 322 -22.53 -2.79 -11.39
CA LEU A 322 -21.64 -1.78 -10.82
C LEU A 322 -20.35 -1.64 -11.64
N LEU A 323 -19.73 -2.75 -12.05
CA LEU A 323 -18.53 -2.72 -12.90
C LEU A 323 -18.81 -2.10 -14.26
N LEU A 324 -19.93 -2.45 -14.91
CA LEU A 324 -20.35 -1.84 -16.17
C LEU A 324 -20.58 -0.34 -16.02
N PHE A 325 -21.18 0.09 -14.91
CA PHE A 325 -21.37 1.51 -14.63
C PHE A 325 -20.03 2.23 -14.48
N ILE A 326 -19.12 1.73 -13.65
CA ILE A 326 -17.78 2.29 -13.44
C ILE A 326 -17.04 2.41 -14.76
N ARG A 327 -17.03 1.32 -15.55
CA ARG A 327 -16.40 1.28 -16.87
C ARG A 327 -16.96 2.35 -17.80
N ASN A 328 -18.29 2.46 -17.90
CA ASN A 328 -18.92 3.42 -18.79
C ASN A 328 -18.64 4.86 -18.36
N LYS A 329 -18.64 5.12 -17.05
CA LYS A 329 -18.34 6.46 -16.52
C LYS A 329 -16.87 6.84 -16.64
N TYR A 330 -15.97 5.90 -16.45
CA TYR A 330 -14.54 6.15 -16.64
C TYR A 330 -14.20 6.39 -18.12
N ALA A 331 -14.73 5.56 -19.03
CA ALA A 331 -14.48 5.69 -20.47
C ALA A 331 -15.04 6.99 -21.08
N HIS A 332 -16.15 7.50 -20.55
CA HIS A 332 -16.79 8.74 -21.03
C HIS A 332 -16.58 9.93 -20.10
N TYR A 333 -15.65 9.84 -19.14
CA TYR A 333 -15.43 10.86 -18.11
C TYR A 333 -15.24 12.27 -18.71
N VAL A 334 -14.43 12.39 -19.76
CA VAL A 334 -14.11 13.67 -20.44
C VAL A 334 -15.35 14.30 -21.09
N HIS A 335 -16.37 13.49 -21.42
CA HIS A 335 -17.61 13.94 -22.04
C HIS A 335 -18.74 14.16 -21.03
N ASP A 336 -18.58 13.76 -19.77
CA ASP A 336 -19.56 14.06 -18.73
C ASP A 336 -19.56 15.58 -18.42
N PRO A 337 -20.70 16.19 -18.06
CA PRO A 337 -20.78 17.60 -17.68
C PRO A 337 -19.82 17.98 -16.53
N GLU A 338 -19.39 19.24 -16.49
CA GLU A 338 -18.49 19.73 -15.43
C GLU A 338 -19.03 19.48 -14.02
N GLU A 339 -20.35 19.57 -13.80
CA GLU A 339 -20.92 19.31 -12.48
C GLU A 339 -20.72 17.86 -12.03
N ILE A 340 -20.71 16.92 -12.98
CA ILE A 340 -20.47 15.50 -12.72
C ILE A 340 -18.97 15.23 -12.52
N GLN A 341 -18.12 15.82 -13.38
CA GLN A 341 -16.66 15.73 -13.24
C GLN A 341 -16.18 16.30 -11.90
N LYS A 342 -16.69 17.47 -11.50
CA LYS A 342 -16.39 18.08 -10.18
C LYS A 342 -16.78 17.19 -9.01
N HIS A 343 -17.79 16.33 -9.18
CA HIS A 343 -18.21 15.42 -8.12
C HIS A 343 -17.31 14.18 -8.01
N PHE A 344 -16.92 13.62 -9.15
CA PHE A 344 -15.98 12.49 -9.16
C PHE A 344 -14.55 12.92 -8.82
N GLY A 345 -14.18 14.18 -9.00
CA GLY A 345 -12.78 14.63 -8.86
C GLY A 345 -11.98 14.32 -10.11
N THR A 346 -10.65 14.28 -10.06
CA THR A 346 -9.80 14.01 -11.24
C THR A 346 -10.08 12.63 -11.86
N GLN A 347 -9.80 12.48 -13.16
CA GLN A 347 -10.17 11.28 -13.94
C GLN A 347 -9.68 9.96 -13.33
N ASP A 348 -8.46 9.91 -12.79
CA ASP A 348 -7.88 8.70 -12.21
C ASP A 348 -8.01 8.68 -10.68
N GLU A 349 -7.28 9.57 -9.99
CA GLU A 349 -7.21 9.57 -8.52
C GLU A 349 -8.56 9.89 -7.88
N GLY A 350 -9.17 11.02 -8.24
CA GLY A 350 -10.45 11.44 -7.67
C GLY A 350 -11.55 10.42 -7.94
N PHE A 351 -11.67 9.97 -9.19
CA PHE A 351 -12.66 8.98 -9.58
C PHE A 351 -12.44 7.64 -8.84
N GLY A 352 -11.20 7.17 -8.74
CA GLY A 352 -10.83 5.99 -7.98
C GLY A 352 -11.18 6.10 -6.50
N ASP A 353 -10.86 7.23 -5.87
CA ASP A 353 -11.19 7.52 -4.47
C ASP A 353 -12.71 7.59 -4.23
N TYR A 354 -13.45 8.15 -5.19
CA TYR A 354 -14.91 8.23 -5.12
C TYR A 354 -15.54 6.84 -4.96
N PHE A 355 -15.12 5.86 -5.76
CA PHE A 355 -15.63 4.48 -5.66
C PHE A 355 -15.03 3.73 -4.49
N THR A 356 -13.75 3.96 -4.16
CA THR A 356 -13.07 3.26 -3.06
C THR A 356 -13.65 3.66 -1.70
N SER A 357 -13.95 4.95 -1.49
CA SER A 357 -14.62 5.43 -0.26
C SER A 357 -16.00 4.82 -0.08
N ARG A 358 -16.73 4.59 -1.18
CA ARG A 358 -18.11 4.08 -1.16
C ARG A 358 -18.21 2.56 -1.17
N PHE A 359 -17.27 1.89 -1.79
CA PHE A 359 -17.23 0.44 -1.92
C PHE A 359 -15.83 -0.08 -1.57
N PRO A 360 -15.41 -0.01 -0.29
CA PRO A 360 -14.04 -0.33 0.10
C PRO A 360 -13.61 -1.77 -0.24
N MET A 361 -14.59 -2.68 -0.35
CA MET A 361 -14.38 -4.09 -0.69
C MET A 361 -14.41 -4.38 -2.19
N LEU A 362 -14.89 -3.45 -3.04
CA LEU A 362 -15.15 -3.70 -4.46
C LEU A 362 -13.92 -4.23 -5.17
N PHE A 363 -12.82 -3.47 -5.11
CA PHE A 363 -11.63 -3.79 -5.86
C PHE A 363 -11.05 -5.15 -5.47
N PHE A 364 -10.90 -5.41 -4.16
CA PHE A 364 -10.22 -6.62 -3.71
C PHE A 364 -11.05 -7.89 -3.91
N GLU A 365 -12.38 -7.81 -3.76
CA GLU A 365 -13.27 -8.94 -4.08
C GLU A 365 -13.21 -9.27 -5.58
N VAL A 366 -13.26 -8.25 -6.45
CA VAL A 366 -13.12 -8.43 -7.90
C VAL A 366 -11.75 -9.01 -8.23
N TYR A 367 -10.68 -8.48 -7.62
CA TYR A 367 -9.32 -8.96 -7.78
C TYR A 367 -9.19 -10.45 -7.45
N ASN A 368 -9.71 -10.89 -6.30
CA ASN A 368 -9.66 -12.31 -5.90
C ASN A 368 -10.45 -13.21 -6.85
N VAL A 369 -11.64 -12.80 -7.26
CA VAL A 369 -12.47 -13.57 -8.19
C VAL A 369 -11.79 -13.72 -9.55
N VAL A 370 -11.23 -12.63 -10.10
CA VAL A 370 -10.51 -12.65 -11.38
C VAL A 370 -9.21 -13.45 -11.26
N ARG A 371 -8.44 -13.29 -10.18
CA ARG A 371 -7.22 -14.08 -9.93
C ARG A 371 -7.51 -15.58 -9.97
N ASP A 372 -8.62 -16.01 -9.37
CA ASP A 372 -8.91 -17.42 -9.27
C ASP A 372 -9.52 -18.00 -10.57
N CYS A 373 -10.22 -17.19 -11.37
CA CYS A 373 -10.91 -17.66 -12.58
C CYS A 373 -10.14 -17.41 -13.89
N CYS A 374 -9.34 -16.35 -13.92
CA CYS A 374 -8.87 -15.72 -15.16
C CYS A 374 -7.40 -15.26 -15.11
N LYS A 375 -6.62 -15.61 -14.07
CA LYS A 375 -5.20 -15.18 -13.99
C LYS A 375 -4.35 -15.52 -15.22
N ASP A 376 -4.63 -16.65 -15.86
CA ASP A 376 -3.87 -17.16 -17.01
C ASP A 376 -4.43 -16.63 -18.35
N ASP A 377 -5.49 -15.84 -18.30
CA ASP A 377 -6.07 -15.22 -19.48
C ASP A 377 -5.19 -14.09 -20.00
N VAL A 378 -5.03 -13.97 -21.33
CA VAL A 378 -4.12 -13.01 -21.97
C VAL A 378 -4.36 -11.57 -21.48
N LEU A 379 -5.62 -11.20 -21.24
CA LEU A 379 -5.99 -9.86 -20.78
C LEU A 379 -5.53 -9.59 -19.34
N PHE A 380 -5.59 -10.61 -18.47
CA PHE A 380 -5.35 -10.44 -17.04
C PHE A 380 -3.94 -10.84 -16.61
N LYS A 381 -3.26 -11.65 -17.42
CA LYS A 381 -1.89 -12.13 -17.17
C LYS A 381 -0.93 -10.98 -16.86
N ALA A 382 -1.02 -9.87 -17.61
CA ALA A 382 -0.20 -8.67 -17.40
C ALA A 382 -0.36 -8.03 -16.01
N TYR A 383 -1.52 -8.20 -15.38
CA TYR A 383 -1.76 -7.68 -14.02
C TYR A 383 -1.11 -8.55 -12.94
N PHE A 384 -1.00 -9.87 -13.17
CA PHE A 384 -0.56 -10.84 -12.16
C PHE A 384 0.90 -11.24 -12.28
N GLU A 385 1.51 -11.15 -13.47
CA GLU A 385 2.87 -11.64 -13.70
C GLU A 385 3.97 -10.62 -13.41
N GLY A 386 3.61 -9.36 -13.12
CA GLY A 386 4.59 -8.27 -13.09
C GLY A 386 5.07 -7.99 -14.51
N GLY A 387 4.95 -6.74 -14.96
CA GLY A 387 5.49 -6.36 -16.27
C GLY A 387 6.96 -6.75 -16.30
N SER A 388 7.32 -7.62 -17.25
CA SER A 388 8.68 -8.10 -17.51
C SER A 388 9.67 -6.98 -17.72
#